data_AF-A0A0B1ZEK8-F1
#
_entry.id   AF-A0A0B1ZEK8-F1
#
_cell.length_a   1.000
_cell.length_b   1.000
_cell.length_c   1.000
_cell.angle_alpha   90.00
_cell.angle_beta   90.00
_cell.angle_gamma   90.00
#
_symmetry.space_group_name_H-M   'P 1'
#
loop_
_entity.id
_entity.type
_entity.pdbx_description
1 polymer ?
#
loop_
_entity_poly.entity_id
_entity_poly.type
_entity_poly.pdbx_seq_one_letter_code
_entity_poly.pdbx_strand_id
1 'polypeptide(L)'
;MYSSNLTMVGGACLAVMLVTACGGSSEPAAEPTSYHIQKEALYASTTTDICRAKDAAFLRNLLLRVSSVLPEGTSGFDFVDFDVTGMSEDENARAVIRFRAVPSGEQPEAMYAVGSFRPEDCIIGPLQG
;
A
#
# COMPACT_ATOMS: atom_id res chain seq x y z
N MET A 1 -65.81 13.65 4.04
CA MET A 1 -65.88 14.45 5.29
C MET A 1 -65.00 13.75 6.32
N TYR A 2 -64.05 14.49 6.88
CA TYR A 2 -63.14 14.07 7.94
C TYR A 2 -63.89 13.82 9.26
N SER A 3 -63.41 12.84 10.04
CA SER A 3 -63.15 12.88 11.49
C SER A 3 -63.07 11.45 12.02
N SER A 4 -61.87 10.99 12.37
CA SER A 4 -61.30 11.03 13.73
C SER A 4 -61.69 9.78 14.53
N ASN A 5 -60.70 9.06 15.06
CA ASN A 5 -60.60 8.88 16.51
C ASN A 5 -59.23 8.31 16.89
N LEU A 6 -58.49 9.16 17.60
CA LEU A 6 -57.38 8.83 18.50
C LEU A 6 -57.95 8.22 19.80
N THR A 7 -57.11 7.52 20.57
CA THR A 7 -57.11 7.21 22.03
C THR A 7 -56.83 5.71 22.20
N MET A 8 -55.58 5.24 22.38
CA MET A 8 -54.62 5.33 23.51
C MET A 8 -55.04 4.57 24.78
N VAL A 9 -54.02 3.94 25.39
CA VAL A 9 -53.95 3.22 26.69
C VAL A 9 -54.31 1.73 26.59
N GLY A 10 -53.45 0.76 26.86
CA GLY A 10 -52.08 0.71 27.40
C GLY A 10 -51.79 -0.75 27.79
N GLY A 11 -50.51 -1.15 27.88
CA GLY A 11 -50.14 -2.39 28.59
C GLY A 11 -49.06 -3.27 27.95
N ALA A 12 -47.83 -3.08 28.45
CA ALA A 12 -46.84 -4.10 28.78
C ALA A 12 -46.22 -4.99 27.67
N CYS A 13 -44.93 -4.69 27.44
CA CYS A 13 -43.78 -5.60 27.55
C CYS A 13 -43.58 -6.77 26.57
N LEU A 14 -42.37 -6.76 26.01
CA LEU A 14 -41.49 -7.91 25.73
C LEU A 14 -41.87 -8.82 24.55
N ALA A 15 -41.29 -8.51 23.39
CA ALA A 15 -40.57 -9.51 22.62
C ALA A 15 -39.46 -8.81 21.82
N VAL A 16 -38.27 -8.81 22.42
CA VAL A 16 -37.01 -8.42 21.79
C VAL A 16 -36.84 -9.25 20.51
N MET A 17 -36.74 -8.57 19.38
CA MET A 17 -36.37 -9.18 18.11
C MET A 17 -34.94 -9.72 18.24
N LEU A 18 -34.79 -11.03 18.39
CA LEU A 18 -33.53 -11.72 18.15
C LEU A 18 -33.26 -11.71 16.64
N VAL A 19 -32.90 -10.53 16.11
CA VAL A 19 -32.11 -10.46 14.90
C VAL A 19 -30.73 -10.91 15.34
N THR A 20 -30.36 -12.13 14.97
CA THR A 20 -28.99 -12.62 15.05
C THR A 20 -28.13 -11.73 14.16
N ALA A 21 -27.75 -10.58 14.71
CA ALA A 21 -26.63 -9.80 14.25
C ALA A 21 -25.43 -10.74 14.32
N CYS A 22 -24.99 -11.22 13.15
CA CYS A 22 -23.63 -11.67 12.98
C CYS A 22 -22.77 -10.41 13.12
N GLY A 23 -22.60 -9.97 14.37
CA GLY A 23 -21.73 -8.89 14.79
C GLY A 23 -20.30 -9.39 14.71
N GLY A 24 -19.84 -9.65 13.48
CA GLY A 24 -18.44 -9.52 13.19
C GLY A 24 -18.16 -8.02 13.23
N SER A 25 -17.79 -7.51 14.40
CA SER A 25 -17.00 -6.29 14.44
C SER A 25 -15.77 -6.58 13.60
N SER A 26 -15.79 -6.14 12.35
CA SER A 26 -14.59 -6.05 11.53
C SER A 26 -13.71 -5.04 12.25
N GLU A 27 -12.90 -5.53 13.19
CA GLU A 27 -11.82 -4.76 13.76
C GLU A 27 -11.08 -4.12 12.57
N PRO A 28 -10.85 -2.80 12.57
CA PRO A 28 -10.12 -2.17 11.46
C PRO A 28 -8.83 -2.95 11.26
N ALA A 29 -8.59 -3.44 10.05
CA ALA A 29 -7.33 -4.11 9.77
C ALA A 29 -6.21 -3.16 10.15
N ALA A 30 -5.31 -3.60 11.03
CA ALA A 30 -4.18 -2.78 11.45
C ALA A 30 -3.44 -2.28 10.21
N GLU A 31 -3.16 -0.98 10.17
CA GLU A 31 -2.42 -0.40 9.06
C GLU A 31 -1.03 -1.06 9.01
N PRO A 32 -0.58 -1.50 7.83
CA PRO A 32 0.71 -2.17 7.71
C PRO A 32 1.83 -1.21 8.11
N THR A 33 2.67 -1.61 9.05
CA THR A 33 3.80 -0.81 9.56
C THR A 33 5.05 -0.89 8.67
N SER A 34 5.02 -1.77 7.68
CA SER A 34 6.05 -1.91 6.66
C SER A 34 5.42 -2.46 5.38
N TYR A 35 6.10 -2.23 4.27
CA TYR A 35 5.65 -2.69 2.96
C TYR A 35 6.84 -3.19 2.16
N HIS A 36 6.72 -4.39 1.58
CA HIS A 36 7.81 -5.07 0.91
C HIS A 36 7.36 -5.69 -0.42
N ILE A 37 8.15 -5.51 -1.47
CA ILE A 37 7.98 -6.17 -2.78
C ILE A 37 9.29 -6.84 -3.16
N GLN A 38 9.27 -8.17 -3.31
CA GLN A 38 10.41 -8.93 -3.84
C GLN A 38 10.36 -9.01 -5.37
N LYS A 39 11.51 -9.32 -5.98
CA LYS A 39 11.67 -9.49 -7.42
C LYS A 39 10.64 -10.43 -8.07
N GLU A 40 10.27 -11.52 -7.39
CA GLU A 40 9.31 -12.50 -7.91
C GLU A 40 7.92 -11.87 -8.11
N ALA A 41 7.60 -10.87 -7.29
CA ALA A 41 6.34 -10.15 -7.37
C ALA A 41 6.23 -9.29 -8.63
N LEU A 42 7.34 -9.03 -9.35
CA LEU A 42 7.32 -8.35 -10.65
C LEU A 42 6.55 -9.15 -11.71
N TYR A 43 6.54 -10.47 -11.60
CA TYR A 43 5.95 -11.39 -12.57
C TYR A 43 4.68 -12.07 -12.07
N ALA A 44 4.25 -11.76 -10.84
CA ALA A 44 3.05 -12.33 -10.27
C ALA A 44 1.80 -11.90 -11.06
N SER A 45 0.96 -12.88 -11.42
CA SER A 45 -0.32 -12.65 -12.11
C SER A 45 -1.37 -11.99 -11.22
N THR A 46 -1.20 -12.10 -9.90
CA THR A 46 -2.05 -11.47 -8.88
C THR A 46 -1.18 -10.76 -7.86
N THR A 47 -1.58 -9.55 -7.49
CA THR A 47 -0.80 -8.68 -6.61
C THR A 47 -1.61 -8.36 -5.37
N THR A 48 -1.07 -8.62 -4.18
CA THR A 48 -1.76 -8.40 -2.90
C THR A 48 -1.28 -7.14 -2.19
N ASP A 49 -0.46 -6.32 -2.84
CA ASP A 49 0.15 -5.16 -2.22
C ASP A 49 -0.70 -3.89 -2.44
N ILE A 50 -0.77 -3.05 -1.40
CA ILE A 50 -1.68 -1.89 -1.34
C ILE A 50 -1.42 -0.88 -2.47
N CYS A 51 -0.18 -0.71 -2.91
CA CYS A 51 0.15 0.27 -3.93
C CYS A 51 -0.29 -0.16 -5.33
N ARG A 52 -0.16 -1.43 -5.71
CA ARG A 52 -0.73 -1.92 -6.97
C ARG A 52 -2.25 -2.03 -6.94
N ALA A 53 -2.86 -2.19 -5.77
CA ALA A 53 -4.31 -2.10 -5.62
C ALA A 53 -4.84 -0.67 -5.85
N LYS A 54 -4.07 0.37 -5.48
CA LYS A 54 -4.40 1.78 -5.72
C LYS A 54 -4.05 2.24 -7.13
N ASP A 55 -2.88 1.86 -7.62
CA ASP A 55 -2.39 2.16 -8.97
C ASP A 55 -1.71 0.92 -9.57
N ALA A 56 -2.39 0.27 -10.52
CA ALA A 56 -1.86 -0.91 -11.21
C ALA A 56 -0.52 -0.64 -11.94
N ALA A 57 -0.22 0.63 -12.28
CA ALA A 57 1.03 1.02 -12.91
C ALA A 57 2.16 1.34 -11.92
N PHE A 58 1.91 1.31 -10.60
CA PHE A 58 2.85 1.70 -9.54
C PHE A 58 4.25 1.09 -9.75
N LEU A 59 4.32 -0.22 -9.89
CA LEU A 59 5.59 -0.94 -9.98
C LEU A 59 6.36 -0.62 -11.27
N ARG A 60 5.64 -0.50 -12.41
CA ARG A 60 6.25 -0.06 -13.67
C ARG A 60 6.84 1.35 -13.51
N ASN A 61 6.10 2.25 -12.89
CA ASN A 61 6.53 3.63 -12.68
C ASN A 61 7.71 3.72 -11.71
N LEU A 62 7.75 2.86 -10.69
CA LEU A 62 8.90 2.71 -9.79
C LEU A 62 10.17 2.32 -10.55
N LEU A 63 10.10 1.29 -11.40
CA LEU A 63 11.24 0.82 -12.19
C LEU A 63 11.74 1.90 -13.18
N LEU A 64 10.83 2.68 -13.78
CA LEU A 64 11.21 3.82 -14.63
C LEU A 64 11.94 4.90 -13.85
N ARG A 65 11.53 5.19 -12.60
CA ARG A 65 12.23 6.17 -11.75
C ARG A 65 13.62 5.69 -11.35
N VAL A 66 13.78 4.41 -11.04
CA VAL A 66 15.10 3.82 -10.76
C VAL A 66 16.02 4.00 -11.98
N SER A 67 15.50 3.75 -13.19
CA SER A 67 16.28 3.96 -14.42
C SER A 67 16.79 5.40 -14.61
N SER A 68 16.12 6.39 -14.03
CA SER A 68 16.49 7.81 -14.12
C SER A 68 17.60 8.24 -13.15
N VAL A 69 17.92 7.39 -12.16
CA VAL A 69 18.95 7.64 -11.14
C VAL A 69 20.12 6.66 -11.23
N LEU A 70 20.19 5.88 -12.31
CA LEU A 70 21.34 4.99 -12.53
C LEU A 70 22.61 5.82 -12.82
N PRO A 71 23.79 5.31 -12.42
CA PRO A 71 25.06 5.90 -12.83
C PRO A 71 25.17 6.00 -14.35
N GLU A 72 25.87 7.02 -14.83
CA GLU A 72 26.14 7.17 -16.26
C GLU A 72 26.86 5.94 -16.84
N GLY A 73 26.52 5.59 -18.07
CA GLY A 73 27.09 4.42 -18.75
C GLY A 73 26.51 3.06 -18.29
N THR A 74 25.54 3.06 -17.38
CA THR A 74 24.78 1.86 -17.00
C THR A 74 23.83 1.45 -18.13
N SER A 75 23.87 0.19 -18.55
CA SER A 75 23.00 -0.35 -19.62
C SER A 75 21.65 -0.88 -19.11
N GLY A 76 21.51 -1.07 -17.81
CA GLY A 76 20.29 -1.53 -17.15
C GLY A 76 20.55 -1.92 -15.70
N PHE A 77 19.51 -2.43 -15.03
CA PHE A 77 19.60 -2.89 -13.65
C PHE A 77 18.74 -4.15 -13.44
N ASP A 78 19.14 -4.95 -12.46
CA ASP A 78 18.38 -6.07 -11.93
C ASP A 78 17.74 -5.65 -10.61
N PHE A 79 16.41 -5.50 -10.60
CA PHE A 79 15.66 -5.22 -9.37
C PHE A 79 15.82 -6.37 -8.37
N VAL A 80 16.05 -6.03 -7.10
CA VAL A 80 16.16 -7.00 -6.01
C VAL A 80 14.91 -6.93 -5.13
N ASP A 81 14.68 -5.77 -4.51
CA ASP A 81 13.53 -5.56 -3.62
C ASP A 81 13.16 -4.09 -3.50
N PHE A 82 11.96 -3.87 -2.98
CA PHE A 82 11.45 -2.59 -2.52
C PHE A 82 10.98 -2.75 -1.08
N ASP A 83 11.47 -1.88 -0.21
CA ASP A 83 11.09 -1.81 1.20
C ASP A 83 10.59 -0.42 1.56
N VAL A 84 9.55 -0.36 2.38
CA VAL A 84 9.17 0.85 3.09
C VAL A 84 9.37 0.62 4.58
N THR A 85 10.18 1.48 5.18
CA THR A 85 10.40 1.54 6.62
C THR A 85 9.84 2.83 7.21
N GLY A 86 9.57 2.82 8.51
CA GLY A 86 9.09 3.99 9.25
C GLY A 86 7.69 4.44 8.85
N MET A 87 6.76 3.49 8.65
CA MET A 87 5.34 3.80 8.38
C MET A 87 4.51 4.05 9.67
N SER A 88 5.15 4.29 10.82
CA SER A 88 4.43 4.73 12.02
C SER A 88 4.02 6.20 11.89
N GLU A 89 2.93 6.61 12.57
CA GLU A 89 2.37 7.97 12.49
C GLU A 89 3.39 9.08 12.80
N ASP A 90 4.44 8.76 13.58
CA ASP A 90 5.47 9.70 14.02
C ASP A 90 6.75 9.67 13.16
N GLU A 91 6.88 8.75 12.21
CA GLU A 91 8.07 8.59 11.38
C GLU A 91 7.86 8.99 9.92
N ASN A 92 8.88 9.59 9.31
CA ASN A 92 8.86 9.86 7.88
C ASN A 92 9.14 8.55 7.14
N ALA A 93 8.11 7.96 6.55
CA ALA A 93 8.25 6.73 5.79
C ALA A 93 9.27 6.89 4.65
N ARG A 94 10.13 5.90 4.51
CA ARG A 94 11.21 5.87 3.51
C ARG A 94 11.06 4.66 2.61
N ALA A 95 11.00 4.92 1.31
CA ALA A 95 11.11 3.91 0.27
C ALA A 95 12.59 3.63 0.00
N VAL A 96 13.00 2.37 0.12
CA VAL A 96 14.33 1.86 -0.23
C VAL A 96 14.15 0.86 -1.38
N ILE A 97 14.75 1.16 -2.52
CA ILE A 97 14.78 0.27 -3.68
C ILE A 97 16.17 -0.32 -3.76
N ARG A 98 16.32 -1.64 -3.69
CA ARG A 98 17.61 -2.32 -3.93
C ARG A 98 17.65 -2.91 -5.33
N PHE A 99 18.78 -2.73 -5.99
CA PHE A 99 19.02 -3.25 -7.33
C PHE A 99 20.48 -3.60 -7.54
N ARG A 100 20.78 -4.34 -8.60
CA ARG A 100 22.15 -4.55 -9.08
C ARG A 100 22.31 -3.90 -10.44
N ALA A 101 23.38 -3.14 -10.63
CA ALA A 101 23.67 -2.51 -11.91
C ALA A 101 25.12 -2.79 -12.31
N VAL A 102 25.42 -2.62 -13.60
CA VAL A 102 26.79 -2.67 -14.12
C VAL A 102 27.16 -1.27 -14.56
N PRO A 103 27.82 -0.47 -13.70
CA PRO A 103 28.42 0.79 -14.11
C PRO A 103 29.44 0.54 -15.22
N SER A 104 29.60 1.48 -16.14
CA SER A 104 30.35 1.34 -17.40
C SER A 104 31.58 0.41 -17.37
N GLY A 105 31.43 -0.82 -17.84
CA GLY A 105 32.52 -1.79 -18.02
C GLY A 105 32.99 -2.48 -16.74
N GLU A 106 32.30 -2.29 -15.62
CA GLU A 106 32.63 -2.84 -14.31
C GLU A 106 31.91 -4.18 -14.04
N GLN A 107 32.05 -4.71 -12.83
CA GLN A 107 31.28 -5.87 -12.38
C GLN A 107 29.90 -5.44 -11.87
N PRO A 108 28.90 -6.35 -11.82
CA PRO A 108 27.62 -6.03 -11.19
C PRO A 108 27.79 -5.65 -9.72
N GLU A 109 27.34 -4.46 -9.35
CA GLU A 109 27.39 -3.94 -7.99
C GLU A 109 26.00 -3.86 -7.37
N ALA A 110 25.91 -4.10 -6.06
CA ALA A 110 24.69 -3.88 -5.31
C ALA A 110 24.52 -2.40 -5.00
N MET A 111 23.37 -1.85 -5.38
CA MET A 111 23.04 -0.44 -5.27
C MET A 111 21.67 -0.27 -4.60
N TYR A 112 21.41 0.96 -4.15
CA TYR A 112 20.12 1.32 -3.61
C TYR A 112 19.72 2.73 -4.01
N ALA A 113 18.42 2.96 -4.14
CA ALA A 113 17.83 4.29 -4.26
C ALA A 113 16.86 4.52 -3.10
N VAL A 114 16.86 5.72 -2.53
CA VAL A 114 16.00 6.10 -1.41
C VAL A 114 15.14 7.29 -1.80
N GLY A 115 13.88 7.27 -1.38
CA GLY A 115 12.97 8.40 -1.48
C GLY A 115 12.07 8.50 -0.25
N SER A 116 11.48 9.67 -0.04
CA SER A 116 10.33 9.77 0.87
C SER A 116 9.17 8.93 0.33
N PHE A 117 8.34 8.40 1.22
CA PHE A 117 7.16 7.63 0.87
C PHE A 117 5.93 8.21 1.56
N ARG A 118 4.83 8.32 0.83
CA ARG A 118 3.50 8.70 1.35
C ARG A 118 2.58 7.49 1.25
N PRO A 119 2.35 6.74 2.35
CA PRO A 119 1.55 5.52 2.34
C PRO A 119 0.12 5.67 1.81
N GLU A 120 -0.50 6.82 2.07
CA GLU A 120 -1.91 7.07 1.78
C GLU A 120 -2.17 7.05 0.27
N ASP A 121 -1.22 7.61 -0.49
CA ASP A 121 -1.28 7.79 -1.93
C ASP A 121 -0.32 6.86 -2.70
N CYS A 122 0.52 6.09 -1.99
CA CYS A 122 1.62 5.33 -2.58
C CYS A 122 2.54 6.18 -3.48
N ILE A 123 2.80 7.42 -3.05
CA ILE A 123 3.68 8.35 -3.78
C ILE A 123 5.09 8.24 -3.19
N ILE A 124 6.05 7.97 -4.08
CA ILE A 124 7.47 8.08 -3.76
C ILE A 124 7.96 9.46 -4.20
N GLY A 125 8.69 10.16 -3.34
CA GLY A 125 9.35 11.42 -3.66
C GLY A 125 10.51 11.26 -4.65
N PRO A 126 11.32 12.31 -4.87
CA PRO A 126 12.54 12.20 -5.66
C PRO A 126 13.46 11.11 -5.10
N LEU A 127 13.98 10.27 -6.00
CA LEU A 127 14.94 9.23 -5.65
C LEU A 127 16.36 9.79 -5.59
N GLN A 128 17.15 9.28 -4.65
CA GLN A 128 18.58 9.54 -4.49
C GLN A 128 19.29 8.19 -4.42
N GLY A 129 20.39 8.01 -5.15
CA GLY A 129 21.17 6.78 -5.23
C GLY A 129 22.66 7.06 -5.25
#